data_AF-A0A9P6L949-F1
#
_entry.id   AF-A0A9P6L949-F1
#
_cell.length_a   1.000
_cell.length_b   1.000
_cell.length_c   1.000
_cell.angle_alpha   90.00
_cell.angle_beta   90.00
_cell.angle_gamma   90.00
#
_symmetry.space_group_name_H-M   'P 1'
#
loop_
_entity.id
_entity.type
_entity.pdbx_description
1 polymer ?
#
loop_
_entity_poly.entity_id
_entity_poly.type
_entity_poly.pdbx_seq_one_letter_code
_entity_poly.pdbx_strand_id
1 'polypeptide(L)'
;MLTKHVAKRYIYFTCEKESPRNTLTPTLIKPKSNMELPPLPINITHNQEGNGAILHINCQSDATTTRWMDNREEASIGAQKVWLGKLGCLLKLHGSIEYAFNDPWAYSISNFPQGYKLFSVERETQGDDLSRKDHYLCGGKYKYRSPQEFYPHLHWLLDNARGVKHPCICQYCDQGRSQEEINQIFPLPPHKKSSQGPKGPKNKKTKKHQGPKGVTTRRGMILNRNSITTGPVTALRDGWQEDKFIGYKTSHPFR
;
A
#
# COMPACT_ATOMS: atom_id res chain seq x y z
N MET A 1 9.59 36.78 -0.77
CA MET A 1 10.09 35.38 -0.67
C MET A 1 9.90 34.71 -2.04
N LEU A 2 10.82 33.84 -2.47
CA LEU A 2 10.73 33.15 -3.76
C LEU A 2 9.97 31.81 -3.61
N THR A 3 8.69 31.79 -3.95
CA THR A 3 7.91 30.56 -4.12
C THR A 3 8.40 29.79 -5.33
N LYS A 4 9.19 28.73 -5.11
CA LYS A 4 9.62 27.82 -6.17
C LYS A 4 8.40 27.07 -6.72
N HIS A 5 7.93 27.46 -7.91
CA HIS A 5 6.89 26.71 -8.63
C HIS A 5 7.45 25.35 -9.05
N VAL A 6 7.12 24.31 -8.28
CA VAL A 6 7.38 22.92 -8.66
C VAL A 6 6.44 22.58 -9.82
N ALA A 7 7.02 22.12 -10.94
CA ALA A 7 6.25 21.73 -12.11
C ALA A 7 5.52 20.41 -11.85
N LYS A 8 4.24 20.51 -11.46
CA LYS A 8 3.38 19.35 -11.12
C LYS A 8 3.32 18.36 -12.27
N ARG A 9 3.87 17.16 -12.07
CA ARG A 9 3.85 16.06 -13.04
C ARG A 9 2.60 15.22 -12.84
N TYR A 10 1.55 15.53 -13.59
CA TYR A 10 0.39 14.66 -13.72
C TYR A 10 0.64 13.60 -14.80
N ILE A 11 0.34 12.34 -14.52
CA ILE A 11 0.37 11.24 -15.50
C ILE A 11 -1.06 11.09 -16.03
N TYR A 12 -1.32 11.62 -17.22
CA TYR A 12 -2.60 11.47 -17.91
C TYR A 12 -2.53 10.36 -18.95
N PHE A 13 -3.61 9.59 -19.06
CA PHE A 13 -3.77 8.55 -20.07
C PHE A 13 -4.77 9.03 -21.13
N THR A 14 -4.27 9.37 -22.32
CA THR A 14 -5.10 9.58 -23.51
C THR A 14 -5.45 8.25 -24.15
N CYS A 15 -6.73 8.07 -24.52
CA CYS A 15 -7.16 6.97 -25.35
C CYS A 15 -7.16 7.41 -26.81
N GLU A 16 -6.08 7.07 -27.52
CA GLU A 16 -6.01 7.22 -28.98
C GLU A 16 -6.86 6.11 -29.62
N LYS A 17 -7.89 6.50 -30.39
CA LYS A 17 -9.00 5.62 -30.79
C LYS A 17 -8.67 4.60 -31.89
N GLU A 18 -7.45 4.62 -32.43
CA GLU A 18 -7.16 4.03 -33.75
C GLU A 18 -6.09 2.91 -33.73
N SER A 19 -5.56 2.56 -32.55
CA SER A 19 -4.66 1.41 -32.41
C SER A 19 -5.44 0.09 -32.35
N PRO A 20 -5.21 -0.90 -33.25
CA PRO A 20 -5.86 -2.21 -33.22
C PRO A 20 -5.37 -3.13 -32.07
N ARG A 21 -4.56 -2.59 -31.15
CA ARG A 21 -4.29 -3.17 -29.83
C ARG A 21 -4.44 -2.05 -28.80
N ASN A 22 -5.16 -2.30 -27.70
CA ASN A 22 -5.42 -1.33 -26.62
C ASN A 22 -4.18 -1.04 -25.74
N THR A 23 -3.00 -0.92 -26.34
CA THR A 23 -1.73 -0.60 -25.67
C THR A 23 -1.69 0.89 -25.31
N LEU A 24 -2.45 1.26 -24.27
CA LEU A 24 -2.53 2.61 -23.73
C LEU A 24 -1.20 3.01 -23.08
N THR A 25 -0.28 3.53 -23.88
CA THR A 25 1.04 4.00 -23.44
C THR A 25 0.89 5.18 -22.46
N PRO A 26 1.71 5.25 -21.40
CA PRO A 26 1.72 6.40 -20.49
C PRO A 26 2.42 7.60 -21.16
N THR A 27 1.72 8.28 -22.05
CA THR A 27 2.18 9.56 -22.61
C THR A 27 2.26 10.61 -21.51
N LEU A 28 3.47 11.07 -21.18
CA LEU A 28 3.67 12.20 -20.26
C LEU A 28 3.24 13.50 -20.95
N ILE A 29 1.93 13.77 -20.96
CA ILE A 29 1.36 15.01 -21.48
C ILE A 29 1.86 16.17 -20.61
N LYS A 30 2.85 16.90 -21.12
CA LYS A 30 3.17 18.23 -20.60
C LYS A 30 1.89 19.07 -20.71
N PRO A 31 1.34 19.59 -19.60
CA PRO A 31 0.12 20.37 -19.66
C PRO A 31 0.32 21.57 -20.57
N LYS A 32 -0.67 21.86 -21.44
CA LYS A 32 -0.72 23.15 -22.15
C LYS A 32 -0.69 24.25 -21.09
N SER A 33 0.19 25.23 -21.27
CA SER A 33 0.55 26.20 -20.23
C SER A 33 -0.67 26.93 -19.66
N ASN A 34 -0.67 27.11 -18.34
CA ASN A 34 -1.65 27.85 -17.54
C ASN A 34 -3.08 27.26 -17.42
N MET A 35 -3.30 25.96 -17.69
CA MET A 35 -4.46 25.29 -17.09
C MET A 35 -4.19 24.98 -15.61
N GLU A 36 -4.55 25.91 -14.73
CA GLU A 36 -4.63 25.66 -13.30
C GLU A 36 -5.82 24.71 -13.02
N LEU A 37 -5.49 23.50 -12.58
CA LEU A 37 -6.49 22.48 -12.27
C LEU A 37 -7.14 22.79 -10.91
N PRO A 38 -8.44 22.54 -10.75
CA PRO A 38 -9.11 22.75 -9.47
C PRO A 38 -8.48 21.89 -8.36
N PRO A 39 -8.58 22.36 -7.10
CA PRO A 39 -8.05 21.65 -5.94
C PRO A 39 -8.68 20.25 -5.82
N LEU A 40 -7.94 19.32 -5.23
CA LEU A 40 -8.47 17.99 -4.94
C LEU A 40 -9.61 18.08 -3.91
N PRO A 41 -10.63 17.21 -3.97
CA PRO A 41 -11.66 17.07 -2.95
C PRO A 41 -11.12 16.32 -1.72
N ILE A 42 -9.97 16.76 -1.21
CA ILE A 42 -9.24 16.18 -0.09
C ILE A 42 -8.94 17.30 0.90
N ASN A 43 -9.65 17.32 2.03
CA ASN A 43 -9.25 18.17 3.14
C ASN A 43 -8.13 17.47 3.92
N ILE A 44 -7.03 18.18 4.17
CA ILE A 44 -5.86 17.65 4.90
C ILE A 44 -5.87 18.18 6.32
N THR A 45 -5.86 17.28 7.31
CA THR A 45 -5.69 17.63 8.73
C THR A 45 -4.48 16.89 9.29
N HIS A 46 -3.71 17.52 10.16
CA HIS A 46 -2.70 16.80 10.95
C HIS A 46 -3.36 15.78 11.89
N ASN A 47 -2.66 14.71 12.24
CA ASN A 47 -3.07 13.84 13.33
C ASN A 47 -2.79 14.50 14.70
N GLN A 48 -3.39 13.96 15.77
CA GLN A 48 -3.26 14.52 17.13
C GLN A 48 -1.81 14.54 17.66
N GLU A 49 -0.96 13.66 17.14
CA GLU A 49 0.47 13.55 17.49
C GLU A 49 1.37 14.51 16.68
N GLY A 50 0.82 15.20 15.67
CA GLY A 50 1.58 16.10 14.78
C GLY A 50 2.60 15.42 13.85
N ASN A 51 2.75 14.09 13.92
CA ASN A 51 3.74 13.31 13.18
C ASN A 51 3.24 12.78 11.81
N GLY A 52 1.97 13.03 11.45
CA GLY A 52 1.39 12.59 10.19
C GLY A 52 0.17 13.38 9.74
N ALA A 53 -0.34 13.02 8.55
CA ALA A 53 -1.47 13.65 7.89
C ALA A 53 -2.64 12.68 7.65
N ILE A 54 -3.85 13.17 7.92
CA ILE A 54 -5.13 12.52 7.70
C ILE A 54 -5.83 13.23 6.53
N LEU A 55 -6.29 12.44 5.56
CA LEU A 55 -6.79 12.89 4.28
C LEU A 55 -8.28 12.58 4.15
N HIS A 56 -9.12 13.61 4.28
CA HIS A 56 -10.58 13.48 4.22
C HIS A 56 -11.05 13.62 2.78
N ILE A 57 -11.25 12.47 2.13
CA ILE A 57 -11.72 12.38 0.75
C ILE A 57 -13.23 12.62 0.71
N ASN A 58 -13.64 13.66 -0.01
CA ASN A 58 -15.06 13.98 -0.27
C ASN A 58 -15.39 13.74 -1.76
N CYS A 59 -15.17 12.52 -2.25
CA CYS A 59 -15.76 12.08 -3.51
C CYS A 59 -16.95 11.15 -3.24
N GLN A 60 -18.09 11.53 -3.82
CA GLN A 60 -19.25 10.65 -3.91
C GLN A 60 -19.00 9.62 -5.01
N SER A 61 -19.64 8.47 -4.88
CA SER A 61 -19.82 7.54 -6.00
C SER A 61 -21.26 7.08 -6.00
N ASP A 62 -21.83 6.79 -7.17
CA ASP A 62 -23.22 6.34 -7.37
C ASP A 62 -23.43 4.88 -6.90
N ALA A 63 -22.62 4.44 -5.93
CA ALA A 63 -22.52 3.10 -5.42
C ALA A 63 -23.52 2.86 -4.29
N THR A 64 -24.67 2.28 -4.62
CA THR A 64 -25.33 1.37 -3.68
C THR A 64 -24.36 0.22 -3.39
N THR A 65 -23.93 0.05 -2.13
CA THR A 65 -23.12 -1.11 -1.73
C THR A 65 -23.87 -2.39 -2.11
N THR A 66 -23.26 -3.25 -2.92
CA THR A 66 -23.97 -4.32 -3.62
C THR A 66 -24.23 -5.54 -2.73
N ARG A 67 -25.34 -6.26 -3.05
CA ARG A 67 -25.92 -7.46 -2.39
C ARG A 67 -24.95 -8.63 -2.09
N TRP A 68 -23.68 -8.52 -2.46
CA TRP A 68 -22.64 -9.50 -2.16
C TRP A 68 -22.26 -9.56 -0.67
N MET A 69 -22.75 -8.63 0.16
CA MET A 69 -22.24 -8.35 1.51
C MET A 69 -23.27 -8.53 2.64
N ASP A 70 -24.53 -8.82 2.33
CA ASP A 70 -25.67 -8.82 3.27
C ASP A 70 -25.46 -9.73 4.52
N ASN A 71 -24.59 -10.74 4.42
CA ASN A 71 -24.24 -11.69 5.48
C ASN A 71 -22.74 -11.67 5.83
N ARG A 72 -22.10 -10.49 5.89
CA ARG A 72 -20.64 -10.37 6.16
C ARG A 72 -20.32 -9.33 7.22
N GLU A 73 -19.38 -9.69 8.10
CA GLU A 73 -18.82 -8.79 9.11
C GLU A 73 -18.05 -7.64 8.43
N GLU A 74 -18.28 -6.39 8.87
CA GLU A 74 -17.42 -5.28 8.49
C GLU A 74 -16.03 -5.48 9.12
N ALA A 75 -14.97 -5.21 8.37
CA ALA A 75 -13.61 -5.45 8.83
C ALA A 75 -13.27 -4.57 10.04
N SER A 76 -12.53 -5.14 11.00
CA SER A 76 -12.18 -4.45 12.25
C SER A 76 -11.42 -3.14 12.02
N ILE A 77 -11.54 -2.20 12.96
CA ILE A 77 -10.92 -0.87 12.88
C ILE A 77 -9.40 -0.95 12.60
N GLY A 78 -8.70 -1.97 13.12
CA GLY A 78 -7.29 -2.21 12.81
C GLY A 78 -7.05 -2.57 11.33
N ALA A 79 -7.86 -3.45 10.76
CA ALA A 79 -7.79 -3.80 9.34
C ALA A 79 -8.15 -2.61 8.43
N GLN A 80 -9.16 -1.81 8.82
CA GLN A 80 -9.48 -0.57 8.14
C GLN A 80 -8.28 0.40 8.15
N LYS A 81 -7.71 0.70 9.33
CA LYS A 81 -6.52 1.57 9.45
C LYS A 81 -5.34 1.10 8.57
N VAL A 82 -5.07 -0.20 8.48
CA VAL A 82 -4.01 -0.76 7.61
C VAL A 82 -4.30 -0.54 6.12
N TRP A 83 -5.56 -0.62 5.69
CA TRP A 83 -5.95 -0.27 4.31
C TRP A 83 -5.84 1.24 4.04
N LEU A 84 -6.41 2.06 4.93
CA LEU A 84 -6.46 3.51 4.82
C LEU A 84 -5.06 4.16 4.82
N GLY A 85 -4.12 3.64 5.62
CA GLY A 85 -2.71 4.05 5.61
C GLY A 85 -1.98 3.69 4.30
N LYS A 86 -2.23 2.49 3.75
CA LYS A 86 -1.66 2.09 2.45
C LYS A 86 -2.17 2.96 1.29
N LEU A 87 -3.43 3.41 1.35
CA LEU A 87 -4.01 4.31 0.34
C LEU A 87 -3.45 5.74 0.47
N GLY A 88 -3.30 6.27 1.68
CA GLY A 88 -2.64 7.57 1.91
C GLY A 88 -1.18 7.59 1.43
N CYS A 89 -0.44 6.52 1.71
CA CYS A 89 0.92 6.31 1.21
C CYS A 89 1.02 6.34 -0.33
N LEU A 90 0.10 5.67 -1.03
CA LEU A 90 0.05 5.68 -2.50
C LEU A 90 -0.31 7.08 -3.06
N LEU A 91 -1.25 7.81 -2.43
CA LEU A 91 -1.59 9.19 -2.83
C LEU A 91 -0.41 10.16 -2.67
N LYS A 92 0.41 10.00 -1.63
CA LYS A 92 1.64 10.78 -1.46
C LYS A 92 2.70 10.40 -2.50
N LEU A 93 2.90 9.11 -2.75
CA LEU A 93 3.98 8.64 -3.62
C LEU A 93 3.80 9.05 -5.08
N HIS A 94 2.58 8.98 -5.62
CA HIS A 94 2.30 9.34 -7.02
C HIS A 94 2.03 10.82 -7.26
N GLY A 95 2.38 11.69 -6.30
CA GLY A 95 2.26 13.14 -6.47
C GLY A 95 0.82 13.68 -6.42
N SER A 96 -0.17 12.86 -6.05
CA SER A 96 -1.54 13.35 -5.81
C SER A 96 -1.58 14.35 -4.64
N ILE A 97 -0.59 14.35 -3.74
CA ILE A 97 -0.54 15.21 -2.54
C ILE A 97 0.86 15.81 -2.29
N GLU A 98 0.99 17.12 -2.54
CA GLU A 98 2.18 17.92 -2.23
C GLU A 98 2.07 18.54 -0.82
N TYR A 99 2.40 17.76 0.22
CA TYR A 99 2.35 18.21 1.63
C TYR A 99 3.63 17.92 2.43
N ALA A 100 3.72 18.47 3.64
CA ALA A 100 4.96 18.70 4.39
C ALA A 100 5.80 17.46 4.77
N PHE A 101 5.17 16.32 5.09
CA PHE A 101 5.92 15.13 5.50
C PHE A 101 6.59 14.45 4.30
N ASN A 102 7.88 14.12 4.43
CA ASN A 102 8.67 13.43 3.40
C ASN A 102 8.45 11.91 3.39
N ASP A 103 8.05 11.29 4.50
CA ASP A 103 7.76 9.86 4.55
C ASP A 103 6.34 9.58 4.02
N PRO A 104 6.16 8.78 2.94
CA PRO A 104 4.83 8.42 2.46
C PRO A 104 3.98 7.66 3.49
N TRP A 105 4.59 6.94 4.43
CA TRP A 105 3.86 6.19 5.45
C TRP A 105 3.28 7.07 6.56
N ALA A 106 3.61 8.37 6.60
CA ALA A 106 2.99 9.35 7.49
C ALA A 106 1.60 9.82 7.01
N TYR A 107 1.11 9.32 5.87
CA TYR A 107 -0.16 9.71 5.26
C TYR A 107 -1.21 8.59 5.35
N SER A 108 -2.41 8.93 5.79
CA SER A 108 -3.57 8.03 5.84
C SER A 108 -4.83 8.74 5.35
N ILE A 109 -5.73 8.02 4.68
CA ILE A 109 -7.07 8.56 4.39
C ILE A 109 -8.00 8.36 5.59
N SER A 110 -8.90 9.30 5.88
CA SER A 110 -9.71 9.22 7.11
C SER A 110 -10.76 8.12 7.05
N ASN A 111 -11.36 7.94 5.87
CA ASN A 111 -12.41 6.98 5.57
C ASN A 111 -12.27 6.52 4.11
N PHE A 112 -12.97 5.45 3.73
CA PHE A 112 -13.13 5.09 2.31
C PHE A 112 -14.12 6.05 1.62
N PRO A 113 -14.07 6.20 0.28
CA PRO A 113 -15.05 6.97 -0.48
C PRO A 113 -16.50 6.52 -0.22
N GLN A 114 -17.46 7.43 -0.40
CA GLN A 114 -18.87 7.13 -0.14
C GLN A 114 -19.36 5.95 -1.01
N GLY A 115 -20.02 4.97 -0.38
CA GLY A 115 -20.48 3.73 -1.01
C GLY A 115 -19.52 2.54 -0.91
N TYR A 116 -18.28 2.76 -0.42
CA TYR A 116 -17.28 1.72 -0.19
C TYR A 116 -17.17 1.33 1.29
N LYS A 117 -17.13 0.02 1.57
CA LYS A 117 -16.92 -0.54 2.91
C LYS A 117 -15.93 -1.70 2.86
N LEU A 118 -15.08 -1.82 3.88
CA LEU A 118 -14.14 -2.93 4.00
C LEU A 118 -14.81 -4.07 4.78
N PHE A 119 -14.91 -5.25 4.20
CA PHE A 119 -15.50 -6.43 4.84
C PHE A 119 -14.45 -7.48 5.14
N SER A 120 -14.68 -8.26 6.19
CA SER A 120 -13.91 -9.45 6.51
C SER A 120 -14.60 -10.71 6.00
N VAL A 121 -13.81 -11.70 5.59
CA VAL A 121 -14.28 -13.03 5.20
C VAL A 121 -13.35 -14.04 5.82
N GLU A 122 -13.87 -14.85 6.73
CA GLU A 122 -13.13 -16.00 7.24
C GLU A 122 -13.09 -17.11 6.19
N ARG A 123 -11.93 -17.78 6.11
CA ARG A 123 -11.65 -18.87 5.18
C ARG A 123 -11.02 -20.02 5.95
N GLU A 124 -11.66 -21.17 5.91
CA GLU A 124 -11.03 -22.43 6.33
C GLU A 124 -9.85 -22.74 5.40
N THR A 125 -8.71 -23.12 5.97
CA THR A 125 -7.54 -23.56 5.23
C THR A 125 -7.59 -25.08 5.13
N GLN A 126 -7.79 -25.64 3.93
CA GLN A 126 -7.97 -27.09 3.78
C GLN A 126 -6.71 -27.85 4.22
N GLY A 127 -6.75 -28.46 5.40
CA GLY A 127 -5.65 -29.25 5.99
C GLY A 127 -4.92 -28.59 7.16
N ASP A 128 -5.23 -27.33 7.51
CA ASP A 128 -4.71 -26.63 8.70
C ASP A 128 -5.87 -26.16 9.59
N ASP A 129 -5.78 -26.36 10.91
CA ASP A 129 -6.73 -25.81 11.91
C ASP A 129 -6.69 -24.26 12.02
N LEU A 130 -6.04 -23.58 11.08
CA LEU A 130 -5.83 -22.14 11.04
C LEU A 130 -6.76 -21.48 10.04
N SER A 131 -7.87 -20.92 10.53
CA SER A 131 -8.72 -20.06 9.72
C SER A 131 -7.98 -18.78 9.33
N ARG A 132 -8.16 -18.33 8.08
CA ARG A 132 -7.58 -17.10 7.55
C ARG A 132 -8.65 -16.05 7.36
N LYS A 133 -8.49 -14.88 7.98
CA LYS A 133 -9.39 -13.74 7.80
C LYS A 133 -8.90 -12.88 6.62
N ASP A 134 -9.53 -13.04 5.47
CA ASP A 134 -9.34 -12.17 4.31
C ASP A 134 -10.04 -10.81 4.52
N HIS A 135 -9.56 -9.77 3.84
CA HIS A 135 -10.23 -8.46 3.79
C HIS A 135 -10.52 -8.08 2.33
N TYR A 136 -11.73 -7.57 2.07
CA TYR A 136 -12.17 -7.14 0.74
C TYR A 136 -12.84 -5.76 0.85
N LEU A 137 -12.37 -4.79 0.06
CA LEU A 137 -13.05 -3.50 -0.07
C LEU A 137 -14.13 -3.63 -1.14
N CYS A 138 -15.37 -3.32 -0.77
CA CYS A 138 -16.54 -3.58 -1.59
C CYS A 138 -17.29 -2.27 -1.79
N GLY A 139 -17.53 -1.90 -3.06
CA GLY A 139 -18.21 -0.66 -3.42
C GLY A 139 -18.40 -0.55 -4.92
N GLY A 140 -19.47 0.14 -5.31
CA GLY A 140 -19.99 0.12 -6.67
C GLY A 140 -20.26 -1.31 -7.14
N LYS A 141 -19.81 -1.61 -8.35
CA LYS A 141 -19.98 -2.93 -8.99
C LYS A 141 -18.86 -3.93 -8.64
N TYR A 142 -17.90 -3.56 -7.79
CA TYR A 142 -16.61 -4.22 -7.69
C TYR A 142 -16.18 -4.57 -6.25
N LYS A 143 -15.21 -5.49 -6.16
CA LYS A 143 -14.64 -6.01 -4.92
C LYS A 143 -13.13 -6.17 -5.07
N TYR A 144 -12.40 -5.34 -4.34
CA TYR A 144 -10.94 -5.24 -4.38
C TYR A 144 -10.36 -6.05 -3.21
N ARG A 145 -9.34 -6.86 -3.47
CA ARG A 145 -8.64 -7.73 -2.52
C ARG A 145 -7.48 -7.04 -1.82
N SER A 146 -7.00 -5.92 -2.37
CA SER A 146 -5.91 -5.13 -1.80
C SER A 146 -6.05 -3.63 -2.08
N PRO A 147 -5.40 -2.76 -1.29
CA PRO A 147 -5.31 -1.33 -1.60
C PRO A 147 -4.73 -1.04 -2.99
N GLN A 148 -3.86 -1.91 -3.51
CA GLN A 148 -3.15 -1.75 -4.78
C GLN A 148 -4.08 -1.99 -5.99
N GLU A 149 -5.03 -2.92 -5.86
CA GLU A 149 -6.09 -3.10 -6.86
C GLU A 149 -7.10 -1.94 -6.84
N PHE A 150 -7.35 -1.35 -5.66
CA PHE A 150 -8.30 -0.24 -5.50
C PHE A 150 -7.72 1.12 -5.91
N TYR A 151 -6.44 1.36 -5.66
CA TYR A 151 -5.83 2.69 -5.80
C TYR A 151 -6.00 3.34 -7.20
N PRO A 152 -5.89 2.64 -8.35
CA PRO A 152 -6.13 3.24 -9.65
C PRO A 152 -7.59 3.71 -9.83
N HIS A 153 -8.53 3.06 -9.13
CA HIS A 153 -9.92 3.48 -9.07
C HIS A 153 -10.11 4.68 -8.13
N LEU A 154 -9.41 4.70 -6.99
CA LEU A 154 -9.39 5.85 -6.09
C LEU A 154 -8.84 7.12 -6.76
N HIS A 155 -7.75 7.01 -7.52
CA HIS A 155 -7.17 8.12 -8.27
C HIS A 155 -8.17 8.68 -9.31
N TRP A 156 -8.83 7.79 -10.04
CA TRP A 156 -9.88 8.14 -11.00
C TRP A 156 -11.11 8.80 -10.34
N LEU A 157 -11.55 8.34 -9.17
CA LEU A 157 -12.62 8.98 -8.40
C LEU A 157 -12.23 10.41 -7.97
N LEU A 158 -10.98 10.62 -7.56
CA LEU A 158 -10.44 11.93 -7.18
C LEU A 158 -10.35 12.88 -8.39
N ASP A 159 -9.90 12.41 -9.54
CA ASP A 159 -9.81 13.23 -10.75
C ASP A 159 -11.18 13.53 -11.38
N ASN A 160 -12.10 12.57 -11.41
CA ASN A 160 -13.49 12.84 -11.81
C ASN A 160 -14.15 13.91 -10.92
N ALA A 161 -13.94 13.85 -9.60
CA ALA A 161 -14.47 14.85 -8.67
C ALA A 161 -13.75 16.23 -8.77
N ARG A 162 -12.65 16.32 -9.52
CA ARG A 162 -12.02 17.57 -10.00
C ARG A 162 -12.51 17.98 -11.39
N GLY A 163 -13.45 17.26 -11.99
CA GLY A 163 -13.91 17.46 -13.37
C GLY A 163 -12.95 16.94 -14.45
N VAL A 164 -11.85 16.27 -14.08
CA VAL A 164 -10.86 15.72 -15.02
C VAL A 164 -11.38 14.37 -15.53
N LYS A 165 -12.12 14.40 -16.65
CA LYS A 165 -12.76 13.22 -17.23
C LYS A 165 -11.76 12.36 -18.01
N HIS A 166 -11.47 11.16 -17.51
CA HIS A 166 -10.68 10.14 -18.20
C HIS A 166 -11.25 8.73 -17.91
N PRO A 167 -10.93 7.68 -18.69
CA PRO A 167 -11.33 6.31 -18.35
C PRO A 167 -10.57 5.80 -17.11
N CYS A 168 -11.24 4.98 -16.29
CA CYS A 168 -10.60 4.31 -15.16
C CYS A 168 -9.74 3.15 -15.63
N ILE A 169 -8.50 3.06 -15.13
CA ILE A 169 -7.49 2.07 -15.55
C ILE A 169 -7.23 0.97 -14.51
N CYS A 170 -8.17 0.73 -13.58
CA CYS A 170 -8.08 -0.43 -12.68
C CYS A 170 -8.56 -1.71 -13.41
N GLN A 171 -8.03 -2.88 -13.02
CA GLN A 171 -8.33 -4.19 -13.64
C GLN A 171 -9.82 -4.58 -13.69
N TYR A 172 -10.67 -3.89 -12.93
CA TYR A 172 -12.11 -4.12 -12.89
C TYR A 172 -12.91 -3.22 -13.85
N CYS A 173 -12.38 -2.03 -14.18
CA CYS A 173 -12.98 -1.12 -15.14
C CYS A 173 -12.38 -1.29 -16.55
N ASP A 174 -11.06 -1.44 -16.62
CA ASP A 174 -10.32 -1.78 -17.83
C ASP A 174 -9.92 -3.26 -17.77
N GLN A 175 -10.83 -4.12 -18.25
CA GLN A 175 -10.66 -5.58 -18.24
C GLN A 175 -9.51 -6.06 -19.16
N GLY A 176 -8.90 -5.17 -19.93
CA GLY A 176 -7.74 -5.48 -20.77
C GLY A 176 -6.40 -5.47 -20.03
N ARG A 177 -6.34 -4.96 -18.78
CA ARG A 177 -5.09 -4.81 -18.01
C ARG A 177 -4.95 -5.83 -16.89
N SER A 178 -3.76 -6.41 -16.78
CA SER A 178 -3.33 -7.15 -15.60
C SER A 178 -3.00 -6.22 -14.42
N GLN A 179 -3.10 -6.74 -13.19
CA GLN A 179 -2.58 -6.04 -12.01
C GLN A 179 -1.06 -5.82 -12.08
N GLU A 180 -0.31 -6.59 -12.87
CA GLU A 180 1.14 -6.41 -13.03
C GLU A 180 1.46 -5.13 -13.80
N GLU A 181 0.82 -4.90 -14.96
CA GLU A 181 0.95 -3.65 -15.72
C GLU A 181 0.49 -2.44 -14.90
N ILE A 182 -0.59 -2.60 -14.12
CA ILE A 182 -1.08 -1.57 -13.20
C ILE A 182 -0.07 -1.27 -12.10
N ASN A 183 0.62 -2.28 -11.55
CA ASN A 183 1.67 -2.09 -10.55
C ASN A 183 2.94 -1.42 -11.12
N GLN A 184 3.19 -1.52 -12.43
CA GLN A 184 4.27 -0.78 -13.09
C GLN A 184 3.95 0.72 -13.21
N ILE A 185 2.66 1.06 -13.40
CA ILE A 185 2.17 2.45 -13.43
C ILE A 185 2.10 3.04 -12.01
N PHE A 186 1.64 2.26 -11.04
CA PHE A 186 1.41 2.67 -9.65
C PHE A 186 2.26 1.84 -8.67
N PRO A 187 3.59 1.95 -8.71
CA PRO A 187 4.48 1.15 -7.88
C PRO A 187 4.29 1.45 -6.39
N LEU A 188 4.24 0.40 -5.57
CA LEU A 188 4.38 0.57 -4.13
C LEU A 188 5.81 1.01 -3.77
N PRO A 189 5.99 1.83 -2.72
CA PRO A 189 7.27 1.88 -2.05
C PRO A 189 7.49 0.49 -1.40
N PRO A 190 8.71 -0.07 -1.44
CA PRO A 190 8.98 -1.31 -0.73
C PRO A 190 8.64 -1.09 0.75
N HIS A 191 7.71 -1.89 1.28
CA HIS A 191 7.35 -1.81 2.69
C HIS A 191 8.64 -1.93 3.50
N LYS A 192 8.93 -0.96 4.37
CA LYS A 192 10.05 -1.06 5.31
C LYS A 192 9.84 -2.39 6.03
N LYS A 193 10.69 -3.38 5.74
CA LYS A 193 10.62 -4.67 6.43
C LYS A 193 11.02 -4.34 7.86
N SER A 194 10.05 -4.37 8.78
CA SER A 194 10.28 -4.16 10.21
C SER A 194 11.51 -4.97 10.58
N SER A 195 12.55 -4.26 11.03
CA SER A 195 13.95 -4.70 10.93
C SER A 195 14.05 -6.09 11.51
N GLN A 196 14.19 -7.12 10.68
CA GLN A 196 14.06 -8.51 11.16
C GLN A 196 15.16 -8.74 12.18
N GLY A 197 14.79 -8.70 13.46
CA GLY A 197 15.71 -8.67 14.60
C GLY A 197 16.77 -9.75 14.40
N PRO A 198 18.06 -9.39 14.56
CA PRO A 198 19.19 -10.10 13.94
C PRO A 198 19.03 -11.60 14.14
N LYS A 199 18.72 -12.30 13.04
CA LYS A 199 18.08 -13.63 13.07
C LYS A 199 18.82 -14.55 14.03
N GLY A 200 18.19 -14.80 15.19
CA GLY A 200 18.80 -15.51 16.31
C GLY A 200 19.52 -16.75 15.81
N PRO A 201 20.79 -16.96 16.20
CA PRO A 201 21.71 -17.83 15.49
C PRO A 201 21.08 -19.21 15.28
N LYS A 202 20.80 -19.55 14.01
CA LYS A 202 20.09 -20.79 13.64
C LYS A 202 20.80 -21.96 14.29
N ASN A 203 20.21 -22.49 15.35
CA ASN A 203 20.85 -23.48 16.21
C ASN A 203 20.98 -24.79 15.42
N LYS A 204 22.14 -25.00 14.79
CA LYS A 204 22.43 -26.14 13.92
C LYS A 204 22.45 -27.39 14.78
N LYS A 205 21.30 -28.07 14.90
CA LYS A 205 21.21 -29.42 15.48
C LYS A 205 22.23 -30.32 14.80
N THR A 206 23.32 -30.60 15.49
CA THR A 206 24.42 -31.44 15.01
C THR A 206 23.90 -32.88 14.92
N LYS A 207 23.82 -33.42 13.70
CA LYS A 207 23.52 -34.85 13.49
C LYS A 207 24.66 -35.70 14.07
N LYS A 208 24.50 -36.16 15.31
CA LYS A 208 25.43 -37.06 16.00
C LYS A 208 25.17 -38.51 15.57
N HIS A 209 25.79 -38.94 14.46
CA HIS A 209 25.91 -40.35 14.09
C HIS A 209 27.39 -40.77 14.05
N GLN A 210 27.67 -42.02 14.40
CA GLN A 210 29.01 -42.49 14.75
C GLN A 210 29.57 -43.54 13.76
N GLY A 211 30.33 -43.06 12.75
CA GLY A 211 31.27 -43.86 11.94
C GLY A 211 30.72 -45.05 11.12
N PRO A 212 31.60 -45.92 10.57
CA PRO A 212 33.05 -45.74 10.39
C PRO A 212 33.64 -46.15 9.01
N LYS A 213 34.68 -45.40 8.58
CA LYS A 213 35.85 -45.79 7.74
C LYS A 213 35.69 -46.14 6.23
N GLY A 214 36.52 -45.45 5.44
CA GLY A 214 36.85 -45.64 4.00
C GLY A 214 37.30 -44.28 3.44
N VAL A 215 38.57 -43.93 3.18
CA VAL A 215 39.64 -44.58 2.40
C VAL A 215 39.19 -44.75 0.94
N THR A 216 39.58 -43.92 -0.03
CA THR A 216 40.50 -42.73 -0.03
C THR A 216 39.94 -41.66 -1.02
N THR A 217 40.60 -40.64 -1.61
CA THR A 217 42.02 -40.31 -1.88
C THR A 217 42.26 -38.77 -1.94
N ARG A 218 43.35 -38.32 -2.58
CA ARG A 218 43.79 -36.92 -2.85
C ARG A 218 42.91 -36.29 -3.97
N ARG A 219 42.98 -35.01 -4.39
CA ARG A 219 43.99 -33.92 -4.29
C ARG A 219 43.32 -32.59 -4.69
N GLY A 220 43.76 -31.43 -4.17
CA GLY A 220 43.35 -30.13 -4.73
C GLY A 220 43.22 -28.98 -3.70
N MET A 221 44.27 -28.18 -3.55
CA MET A 221 44.20 -26.90 -2.83
C MET A 221 43.92 -25.77 -3.81
N ILE A 222 43.00 -24.86 -3.47
CA ILE A 222 43.15 -23.43 -3.74
C ILE A 222 42.75 -22.67 -2.48
N LEU A 223 43.66 -21.87 -1.94
CA LEU A 223 43.35 -20.84 -0.95
C LEU A 223 42.81 -19.61 -1.69
N ASN A 224 41.75 -18.98 -1.18
CA ASN A 224 41.50 -17.58 -1.49
C ASN A 224 41.28 -16.79 -0.19
N ARG A 225 41.84 -15.59 -0.15
CA ARG A 225 42.17 -14.82 1.06
C ARG A 225 41.84 -13.36 0.79
N ASN A 226 40.68 -12.90 1.27
CA ASN A 226 40.32 -11.49 1.28
C ASN A 226 39.59 -11.14 2.58
N SER A 227 40.38 -10.88 3.62
CA SER A 227 39.94 -10.25 4.86
C SER A 227 39.93 -8.73 4.67
N ILE A 228 38.75 -8.11 4.60
CA ILE A 228 38.60 -6.65 4.62
C ILE A 228 38.02 -6.24 5.98
N THR A 229 38.74 -5.36 6.67
CA THR A 229 38.37 -4.77 7.95
C THR A 229 37.32 -3.68 7.81
N THR A 230 36.34 -3.68 8.71
CA THR A 230 35.60 -2.46 9.10
C THR A 230 35.45 -2.47 10.63
N GLY A 231 35.65 -1.32 11.26
CA GLY A 231 35.59 -1.16 12.72
C GLY A 231 34.16 -0.96 13.25
N PRO A 232 33.96 -1.02 14.58
CA PRO A 232 32.66 -0.79 15.19
C PRO A 232 32.27 0.69 15.10
N VAL A 233 31.18 1.00 14.41
CA VAL A 233 30.53 2.33 14.47
C VAL A 233 29.60 2.35 15.68
N THR A 234 29.87 3.22 16.65
CA THR A 234 28.99 3.46 17.81
C THR A 234 27.76 4.26 17.37
N ALA A 235 26.69 3.56 17.02
CA ALA A 235 25.38 4.17 16.79
C ALA A 235 24.73 4.59 18.11
N LEU A 236 24.21 5.82 18.17
CA LEU A 236 23.33 6.27 19.25
C LEU A 236 22.05 5.42 19.28
N ARG A 237 21.50 5.23 20.48
CA ARG A 237 20.41 4.30 20.77
C ARG A 237 19.14 5.04 21.16
N ASP A 238 18.54 5.74 20.21
CA ASP A 238 17.23 6.36 20.39
C ASP A 238 16.14 5.28 20.30
N GLY A 239 15.61 4.90 21.46
CA GLY A 239 14.67 3.79 21.59
C GLY A 239 13.23 4.20 21.24
N TRP A 240 12.72 3.73 20.11
CA TRP A 240 11.27 3.58 19.93
C TRP A 240 10.81 2.30 20.62
N GLN A 241 10.02 2.45 21.67
CA GLN A 241 9.47 1.35 22.45
C GLN A 241 8.00 1.14 22.07
N GLU A 242 7.65 -0.07 21.64
CA GLU A 242 6.26 -0.45 21.33
C GLU A 242 5.48 -0.66 22.64
N ASP A 243 5.06 0.43 23.28
CA ASP A 243 4.28 0.34 24.51
C ASP A 243 2.86 -0.21 24.24
N LYS A 244 2.43 -1.07 25.16
CA LYS A 244 1.27 -1.94 25.01
C LYS A 244 -0.02 -1.11 24.93
N PHE A 245 -0.74 -1.23 23.82
CA PHE A 245 -2.07 -0.66 23.66
C PHE A 245 -3.09 -1.44 24.51
N ILE A 246 -3.18 -1.11 25.80
CA ILE A 246 -4.14 -1.72 26.73
C ILE A 246 -5.55 -1.32 26.31
N GLY A 247 -6.41 -2.32 26.07
CA GLY A 247 -7.75 -2.11 25.53
C GLY A 247 -8.67 -1.33 26.47
N TYR A 248 -9.24 -0.24 25.98
CA TYR A 248 -10.23 0.56 26.70
C TYR A 248 -11.54 -0.22 26.82
N LYS A 249 -12.03 -0.45 28.06
CA LYS A 249 -13.39 -0.93 28.28
C LYS A 249 -14.37 0.24 28.11
N THR A 250 -15.23 0.18 27.10
CA THR A 250 -16.37 1.10 26.96
C THR A 250 -17.47 0.70 27.93
N SER A 251 -17.51 1.33 29.10
CA SER A 251 -18.66 1.28 30.01
C SER A 251 -19.81 2.12 29.46
N HIS A 252 -20.87 1.48 28.95
CA HIS A 252 -22.14 2.15 28.71
C HIS A 252 -22.93 2.26 30.02
N PRO A 253 -23.46 3.45 30.39
CA PRO A 253 -24.54 3.54 31.36
C PRO A 253 -25.84 3.10 30.69
N PHE A 254 -26.49 2.07 31.25
CA PHE A 254 -27.91 1.82 30.96
C PHE A 254 -28.77 2.88 31.66
N ARG A 255 -29.93 3.16 31.08
CA ARG A 255 -31.08 3.77 31.76
C ARG A 255 -31.95 2.67 32.35
#